data_AF-A0A933CPE9-F1
#
_entry.id   AF-A0A933CPE9-F1
#
_cell.length_a   1.000
_cell.length_b   1.000
_cell.length_c   1.000
_cell.angle_alpha   90.00
_cell.angle_beta   90.00
_cell.angle_gamma   90.00
#
_symmetry.space_group_name_H-M   'P 1'
#
loop_
_entity.id
_entity.type
_entity.pdbx_description
1 polymer ?
#
loop_
_entity_poly.entity_id
_entity_poly.type
_entity_poly.pdbx_seq_one_letter_code
_entity_poly.pdbx_strand_id
1 'polypeptide(L)' 'MRDNLEIEKASEQGSFDDITENEILGLWGSLKSTGLSAEEAWNAIVTGLALDMAFAGKRNCKWTEH' A
#
# COMPACT_ATOMS: atom_id res chain seq x y z
N MET A 1 29.16 3.02 20.33
CA MET A 1 29.33 3.98 19.22
C MET A 1 29.61 3.18 17.97
N ARG A 2 28.91 3.50 16.86
CA ARG A 2 29.15 3.03 15.48
C ARG A 2 28.79 1.54 15.29
N ASP A 3 27.76 1.14 14.55
CA ASP A 3 27.29 1.60 13.23
C ASP A 3 25.77 1.36 13.08
N ASN A 4 24.95 2.42 13.12
CA ASN A 4 23.48 2.35 12.98
C ASN A 4 22.97 3.30 11.87
N LEU A 5 23.80 3.63 10.86
CA LEU A 5 23.51 4.74 9.94
C LEU A 5 23.27 4.35 8.47
N GLU A 6 23.39 3.08 8.07
CA GLU A 6 23.32 2.73 6.63
C GLU A 6 22.08 1.97 6.16
N ILE A 7 21.08 1.75 7.03
CA ILE A 7 19.84 1.02 6.66
C ILE A 7 18.63 1.97 6.59
N GLU A 8 18.83 3.28 6.58
CA GLU A 8 17.73 4.25 6.44
C GLU A 8 17.52 4.74 5.00
N LYS A 9 18.44 4.44 4.08
CA LYS A 9 18.46 5.06 2.75
C LYS A 9 18.02 4.18 1.57
N ALA A 10 17.75 2.90 1.81
CA ALA A 10 17.35 1.95 0.75
C ALA A 10 15.86 1.57 0.80
N SER A 11 15.09 2.07 1.78
CA SER A 11 13.66 1.76 1.96
C SER A 11 12.69 2.74 1.30
N GLU A 12 13.18 3.81 0.65
CA GLU A 12 12.37 4.91 0.10
C GLU A 12 11.72 4.62 -1.28
N GLN A 13 11.87 3.43 -1.87
CA GLN A 13 11.49 3.23 -3.29
C GLN A 13 10.43 2.17 -3.56
N GLY A 14 9.73 1.70 -2.53
CA GLY A 14 8.58 0.79 -2.71
C GLY A 14 7.37 1.18 -1.88
N SER A 15 7.34 2.41 -1.36
CA SER A 15 6.21 3.02 -0.65
C SER A 15 5.12 3.39 -1.65
N PHE A 16 3.89 3.62 -1.18
CA PHE A 16 2.80 4.26 -1.90
C PHE A 16 3.09 5.69 -2.40
N ASP A 17 4.35 6.08 -2.53
CA ASP A 17 4.79 7.39 -2.98
C ASP A 17 4.34 7.69 -4.42
N ASP A 18 4.00 6.64 -5.19
CA ASP A 18 3.56 6.74 -6.58
C ASP A 18 2.09 6.34 -6.84
N ILE A 19 1.19 6.30 -5.84
CA ILE A 19 -0.23 6.15 -6.19
C ILE A 19 -0.73 7.43 -6.84
N THR A 20 -1.13 7.30 -8.09
CA THR A 20 -1.70 8.41 -8.86
C THR A 20 -3.20 8.53 -8.65
N GLU A 21 -3.73 9.74 -8.80
CA GLU A 21 -5.16 9.99 -8.83
C GLU A 21 -5.87 9.11 -9.89
N ASN A 22 -5.21 8.90 -11.03
CA ASN A 22 -5.76 8.11 -12.12
C ASN A 22 -5.95 6.62 -11.75
N GLU A 23 -5.06 6.05 -10.93
CA GLU A 23 -5.22 4.68 -10.41
C GLU A 23 -6.37 4.60 -9.39
N ILE A 24 -6.51 5.60 -8.53
CA ILE A 24 -7.64 5.69 -7.58
C ILE A 24 -8.96 5.77 -8.35
N LEU A 25 -9.04 6.60 -9.39
CA LEU A 25 -10.22 6.72 -10.26
C LEU A 25 -10.50 5.43 -11.04
N GLY A 26 -9.45 4.73 -11.48
CA GLY A 26 -9.56 3.43 -12.15
C GLY A 26 -10.10 2.33 -11.21
N LEU A 27 -9.59 2.26 -9.99
CA LEU A 27 -10.07 1.34 -8.95
C LEU A 27 -11.52 1.65 -8.56
N TRP A 28 -11.85 2.93 -8.39
CA TRP A 28 -13.21 3.38 -8.14
C TRP A 28 -14.17 2.92 -9.23
N GLY A 29 -13.86 3.21 -10.50
CA GLY A 29 -14.68 2.80 -11.64
C GLY A 29 -14.86 1.29 -11.71
N SER A 30 -13.78 0.54 -11.47
CA SER A 30 -13.80 -0.93 -11.47
C SER A 30 -14.69 -1.49 -10.35
N LEU A 31 -14.55 -1.01 -9.12
CA LEU A 31 -15.36 -1.42 -7.96
C LEU A 31 -16.83 -1.00 -8.11
N LYS A 32 -17.09 0.16 -8.69
CA LYS A 32 -18.46 0.58 -9.01
C LYS A 32 -19.10 -0.33 -10.06
N SER A 33 -18.32 -0.84 -11.02
CA SER A 33 -18.82 -1.75 -12.05
C SER A 33 -19.14 -3.17 -11.55
N THR A 34 -18.57 -3.58 -10.41
CA THR A 34 -18.87 -4.88 -9.77
C THR A 34 -20.14 -4.86 -8.91
N GLY A 35 -20.85 -3.73 -8.89
CA GLY A 35 -22.13 -3.58 -8.17
C GLY A 35 -22.00 -3.01 -6.75
N LEU A 36 -20.80 -2.59 -6.34
CA LEU A 36 -20.61 -1.94 -5.04
C LEU A 36 -21.24 -0.55 -5.02
N SER A 37 -21.79 -0.17 -3.86
CA SER A 37 -22.17 1.21 -3.60
C SER A 37 -20.95 2.13 -3.63
N ALA A 38 -21.18 3.44 -3.75
CA ALA A 38 -20.09 4.42 -3.72
C ALA A 38 -19.30 4.33 -2.41
N GLU A 39 -19.99 4.23 -1.28
CA GLU A 39 -19.36 4.11 0.04
C GLU A 39 -18.56 2.82 0.20
N GLU A 40 -19.08 1.68 -0.26
CA GLU A 40 -18.34 0.41 -0.20
C GLU A 40 -17.08 0.43 -1.08
N ALA A 41 -17.18 0.99 -2.29
CA ALA A 41 -16.03 1.16 -3.16
C ALA A 41 -14.99 2.09 -2.52
N TRP A 42 -15.42 3.20 -1.91
CA TRP A 42 -14.52 4.12 -1.20
C TRP A 42 -13.81 3.44 -0.04
N ASN A 43 -14.59 2.76 0.81
CA ASN A 43 -14.08 2.10 1.99
C ASN A 43 -13.09 0.99 1.62
N ALA A 44 -13.33 0.24 0.55
CA ALA A 44 -12.39 -0.77 0.06
C ALA A 44 -11.05 -0.15 -0.38
N ILE A 45 -11.09 0.97 -1.12
CA ILE A 45 -9.89 1.69 -1.56
C ILE A 45 -9.11 2.21 -0.35
N VAL A 46 -9.76 3.00 0.51
CA VAL A 46 -9.11 3.60 1.70
C VAL A 46 -8.57 2.53 2.65
N THR A 47 -9.29 1.42 2.82
CA THR A 47 -8.81 0.30 3.65
C THR A 47 -7.57 -0.35 3.04
N GLY A 48 -7.54 -0.57 1.72
CA GLY A 48 -6.34 -1.09 1.03
C GLY A 48 -5.13 -0.18 1.20
N LEU A 49 -5.33 1.14 1.09
CA LEU A 49 -4.30 2.15 1.33
C LEU A 49 -3.82 2.14 2.78
N ALA A 50 -4.75 2.10 3.74
CA ALA A 50 -4.41 2.04 5.16
C ALA A 50 -3.64 0.77 5.51
N LEU A 51 -4.03 -0.37 4.93
CA LEU A 51 -3.35 -1.65 5.13
C LEU A 51 -1.93 -1.59 4.59
N ASP A 52 -1.71 -1.20 3.33
CA ASP A 52 -0.35 -1.22 2.81
C ASP A 52 0.54 -0.14 3.44
N MET A 53 0.01 1.01 3.89
CA MET A 53 0.75 1.92 4.79
C MET A 53 1.10 1.26 6.14
N ALA A 54 0.16 0.55 6.76
CA ALA A 54 0.39 -0.13 8.04
C ALA A 54 1.38 -1.31 7.92
N PHE A 55 1.52 -1.89 6.73
CA PHE A 55 2.39 -3.03 6.43
C PHE A 55 3.63 -2.67 5.59
N ALA A 56 3.83 -1.41 5.20
CA ALA A 56 4.94 -0.96 4.35
C ALA A 56 6.32 -1.35 4.93
N GLY A 57 6.48 -1.35 6.25
CA GLY A 57 7.71 -1.78 6.94
C GLY A 57 7.86 -3.29 7.21
N LYS A 58 6.83 -4.11 6.92
CA LYS A 58 6.81 -5.56 7.23
C LYS A 58 7.07 -6.47 6.03
N ARG A 59 7.31 -5.92 4.84
CA ARG A 59 7.63 -6.69 3.62
C ARG A 59 8.97 -7.46 3.69
N ASN A 60 9.72 -7.33 4.78
CA ASN A 60 10.97 -8.06 5.05
C ASN A 60 10.79 -9.36 5.86
N CYS A 61 9.55 -9.80 6.11
CA CYS A 61 9.33 -11.15 6.62
C CYS A 61 9.69 -12.15 5.50
N LYS A 62 10.97 -12.54 5.43
CA LYS A 62 11.39 -13.77 4.77
C LYS A 62 10.39 -14.85 5.18
N TRP A 63 9.70 -15.43 4.21
CA TRP A 63 8.99 -16.68 4.41
C TRP A 63 10.00 -17.65 5.01
N THR A 64 9.85 -17.97 6.29
CA THR A 64 10.58 -19.10 6.87
C THR A 64 9.90 -20.33 6.32
N GLU A 65 10.37 -20.79 5.16
CA GLU A 65 10.15 -22.17 4.71
C GLU A 65 10.66 -23.09 5.82
N HIS A 66 9.82 -24.04 6.25
CA HIS A 66 10.08 -25.01 7.29
C HIS A 66 10.16 -26.41 6.69
#